data_AF-B9RJ23-F1
#
_entry.id   AF-B9RJ23-F1
#
_cell.length_a   1.000
_cell.length_b   1.000
_cell.length_c   1.000
_cell.angle_alpha   90.00
_cell.angle_beta   90.00
_cell.angle_gamma   90.00
#
_symmetry.space_group_name_H-M   'P 1'
#
loop_
_entity.id
_entity.type
_entity.pdbx_description
1 polymer ?
#
loop_
_entity_poly.entity_id
_entity_poly.type
_entity_poly.pdbx_seq_one_letter_code
_entity_poly.pdbx_strand_id
1 'polypeptide(L)'
;MWKSMLRCHQKQFQALMESKVRSLRANTGLRRDSSLRATLVLETELINWCNCFNKWVNTQKSYVESLNEWLLRCLLIEPEETADGIAPFSPSRMGAPPIFVLCNDWYQAMVTISEKGVENAMLEFASSLHKLWERQDEEQRQRTKAEYLTKDFEKRLRTLRMERGRIEHEQNALSDKSMSKAPSGNGVSPLDDLQVDLDSMRKKLEEERGRHKEAAKLVHDAASGSLQAGLVPIFEALGNFTSEVLKAHEEVRLETARGS
;
A
#
# COMPACT_ATOMS: atom_id res chain seq x y z
N MET A 1 -19.55 -13.81 -19.89
CA MET A 1 -18.33 -13.39 -19.18
C MET A 1 -18.66 -12.64 -17.88
N TRP A 2 -19.32 -11.48 -17.95
CA TRP A 2 -19.59 -10.59 -16.80
C TRP A 2 -20.30 -11.25 -15.61
N LYS A 3 -21.29 -12.13 -15.84
CA LYS A 3 -21.93 -12.93 -14.78
C LYS A 3 -20.93 -13.75 -13.95
N SER A 4 -19.97 -14.40 -14.63
CA SER A 4 -18.94 -15.21 -13.97
C SER A 4 -17.95 -14.35 -13.18
N MET A 5 -17.59 -13.18 -13.73
CA MET A 5 -16.69 -12.22 -13.08
C MET A 5 -17.33 -11.63 -11.81
N LEU A 6 -18.62 -11.24 -11.88
CA LEU A 6 -19.37 -10.72 -10.74
C LEU A 6 -19.40 -11.74 -9.61
N ARG A 7 -19.73 -12.99 -9.93
CA ARG A 7 -19.73 -14.10 -8.97
C ARG A 7 -18.33 -14.33 -8.37
N CYS A 8 -17.26 -14.11 -9.12
CA CYS A 8 -15.90 -14.21 -8.62
C CYS A 8 -15.60 -13.12 -7.60
N HIS A 9 -15.87 -11.85 -7.94
CA HIS A 9 -15.61 -10.73 -7.04
C HIS A 9 -16.47 -10.78 -5.77
N GLN A 10 -17.72 -11.22 -5.87
CA GLN A 10 -18.57 -11.46 -4.69
C GLN A 10 -17.98 -12.52 -3.75
N LYS A 11 -17.45 -13.62 -4.31
CA LYS A 11 -16.76 -14.65 -3.51
C LYS A 11 -15.47 -14.14 -2.88
N GLN A 12 -14.69 -13.33 -3.60
CA GLN A 12 -13.47 -12.71 -3.07
C GLN A 12 -13.78 -11.75 -1.92
N PHE A 13 -14.80 -10.90 -2.10
CA PHE A 13 -15.29 -10.00 -1.07
C PHE A 13 -15.78 -10.76 0.17
N GLN A 14 -16.61 -11.79 -0.02
CA GLN A 14 -17.09 -12.64 1.07
C GLN A 14 -15.93 -13.34 1.81
N ALA A 15 -14.98 -13.91 1.08
CA ALA A 15 -13.82 -14.57 1.67
C ALA A 15 -12.97 -13.60 2.53
N LEU A 16 -12.83 -12.34 2.11
CA LEU A 16 -12.14 -11.31 2.89
C LEU A 16 -12.90 -10.91 4.14
N MET A 17 -14.22 -10.74 4.04
CA MET A 17 -15.08 -10.42 5.20
C MET A 17 -15.13 -11.56 6.22
N GLU A 18 -15.13 -12.80 5.75
CA GLU A 18 -15.13 -14.01 6.60
C GLU A 18 -13.74 -14.37 7.12
N SER A 19 -12.67 -13.85 6.50
CA SER A 19 -11.33 -13.99 7.03
C SER A 19 -11.25 -13.25 8.36
N LYS A 20 -11.48 -13.99 9.46
CA LYS A 20 -11.07 -13.51 10.78
C LYS A 20 -9.61 -13.17 10.64
N VAL A 21 -9.23 -11.95 11.04
CA VAL A 21 -7.86 -11.58 11.35
C VAL A 21 -7.40 -12.53 12.47
N ARG A 22 -7.09 -13.79 12.14
CA ARG A 22 -5.93 -14.44 12.72
C ARG A 22 -4.89 -13.42 12.39
N SER A 23 -4.54 -12.63 13.40
CA SER A 23 -3.44 -11.70 13.33
C SER A 23 -2.44 -12.38 12.43
N LEU A 24 -2.10 -11.72 11.32
CA LEU A 24 -0.82 -11.96 10.70
C LEU A 24 0.10 -11.75 11.89
N ARG A 25 0.35 -12.84 12.62
CA ARG A 25 1.33 -12.97 13.66
C ARG A 25 2.53 -12.84 12.80
N ALA A 26 2.92 -11.58 12.58
CA ALA A 26 4.14 -11.22 11.91
C ALA A 26 5.13 -12.10 12.63
N ASN A 27 5.56 -13.16 11.95
CA ASN A 27 6.49 -14.11 12.52
C ASN A 27 7.57 -13.21 13.08
N THR A 28 7.69 -13.17 14.41
CA THR A 28 8.61 -12.27 15.09
C THR A 28 10.07 -12.63 14.73
N GLY A 29 10.26 -13.67 13.91
CA GLY A 29 11.50 -14.05 13.23
C GLY A 29 11.62 -13.69 11.74
N LEU A 30 10.63 -13.06 11.08
CA LEU A 30 10.85 -12.47 9.74
C LEU A 30 11.76 -11.26 9.92
N ARG A 31 12.98 -11.33 9.37
CA ARG A 31 13.96 -10.25 9.33
C ARG A 31 13.25 -8.98 8.85
N ARG A 32 13.18 -7.93 9.67
CA ARG A 32 12.33 -6.73 9.44
C ARG A 32 12.52 -6.05 8.07
N ASP A 33 13.71 -6.18 7.47
CA ASP A 33 13.96 -5.81 6.06
C ASP A 33 13.01 -6.49 5.06
N SER A 34 12.55 -7.72 5.34
CA SER A 34 11.59 -8.45 4.51
C SER A 34 10.19 -7.86 4.58
N SER A 35 9.78 -7.29 5.72
CA SER A 35 8.47 -6.63 5.82
C SER A 35 8.45 -5.31 5.07
N LEU A 36 9.53 -4.51 5.15
CA LEU A 36 9.66 -3.26 4.39
C LEU A 36 9.57 -3.53 2.87
N ARG A 37 10.32 -4.55 2.41
CA ARG A 37 10.28 -4.98 1.00
C ARG A 37 8.91 -5.50 0.60
N ALA A 38 8.23 -6.27 1.46
CA ALA A 38 6.89 -6.78 1.17
C ALA A 38 5.87 -5.65 1.00
N THR A 39 5.91 -4.61 1.83
CA THR A 39 5.04 -3.43 1.71
C THR A 39 5.25 -2.73 0.36
N LEU A 40 6.51 -2.48 -0.02
CA LEU A 40 6.86 -1.81 -1.28
C LEU A 40 6.46 -2.63 -2.51
N VAL A 41 6.68 -3.95 -2.47
CA VAL A 41 6.25 -4.85 -3.55
C VAL A 41 4.73 -4.83 -3.69
N LEU A 42 3.99 -4.88 -2.58
CA LEU A 42 2.53 -4.84 -2.60
C LEU A 42 2.00 -3.52 -3.16
N GLU A 43 2.58 -2.38 -2.77
CA GLU A 43 2.26 -1.06 -3.33
C GLU A 43 2.48 -1.04 -4.85
N THR A 44 3.63 -1.53 -5.30
CA THR A 44 3.98 -1.59 -6.74
C THR A 44 3.00 -2.46 -7.52
N GLU A 45 2.65 -3.64 -7.01
CA GLU A 45 1.71 -4.54 -7.65
C GLU A 45 0.28 -3.97 -7.67
N LEU A 46 -0.14 -3.19 -6.67
CA LEU A 46 -1.43 -2.51 -6.69
C LEU A 46 -1.51 -1.43 -7.77
N ILE A 47 -0.45 -0.63 -7.91
CA ILE A 47 -0.37 0.39 -8.96
C ILE A 47 -0.37 -0.29 -10.34
N ASN A 48 0.39 -1.37 -10.50
CA ASN A 48 0.40 -2.15 -11.72
C ASN A 48 -0.99 -2.75 -12.04
N TRP A 49 -1.64 -3.34 -11.03
CA TRP A 49 -2.99 -3.88 -11.18
C TRP A 49 -3.99 -2.81 -11.60
N CYS A 50 -3.94 -1.62 -10.98
CA CYS A 50 -4.76 -0.48 -11.33
C CYS A 50 -4.55 -0.05 -12.80
N ASN A 51 -3.29 0.06 -13.25
CA ASN A 51 -2.97 0.39 -14.63
C ASN A 51 -3.48 -0.67 -15.62
N CYS A 52 -3.28 -1.95 -15.30
CA CYS A 52 -3.77 -3.06 -16.11
C CYS A 52 -5.30 -3.07 -16.21
N PHE A 53 -5.99 -2.84 -15.09
CA PHE A 53 -7.46 -2.76 -15.04
C PHE A 53 -7.98 -1.62 -15.90
N ASN A 54 -7.47 -0.40 -15.70
CA ASN A 54 -7.86 0.77 -16.50
C ASN A 54 -7.60 0.55 -18.00
N LYS A 55 -6.42 0.02 -18.35
CA LYS A 55 -6.09 -0.31 -19.74
C LYS A 55 -7.07 -1.32 -20.33
N TRP A 56 -7.43 -2.35 -19.59
CA TRP A 56 -8.37 -3.37 -20.04
C TRP A 56 -9.79 -2.81 -20.24
N VAL A 57 -10.29 -1.97 -19.34
CA VAL A 57 -11.60 -1.30 -19.49
C VAL A 57 -11.60 -0.37 -20.70
N ASN A 58 -10.57 0.48 -20.80
CA ASN A 58 -10.46 1.44 -21.92
C ASN A 58 -10.31 0.73 -23.27
N THR A 59 -9.59 -0.39 -23.33
CA THR A 59 -9.48 -1.18 -24.56
C THR A 59 -10.84 -1.70 -25.01
N GLN A 60 -11.70 -2.14 -24.08
CA GLN A 60 -13.06 -2.57 -24.41
C GLN A 60 -13.92 -1.41 -24.88
N LYS A 61 -13.87 -0.27 -24.19
CA LYS A 61 -14.60 0.95 -24.59
C LYS A 61 -14.20 1.38 -26.01
N SER A 62 -12.90 1.51 -26.27
CA SER A 62 -12.37 1.90 -27.59
C SER A 62 -12.69 0.89 -28.69
N TYR A 63 -12.74 -0.41 -28.38
CA TYR A 63 -13.16 -1.43 -29.34
C TYR A 63 -14.61 -1.23 -29.76
N VAL A 64 -15.52 -1.05 -28.80
CA VAL A 64 -16.95 -0.86 -29.08
C VAL A 64 -17.20 0.46 -29.81
N GLU A 65 -16.49 1.52 -29.42
CA GLU A 65 -16.50 2.81 -30.11
C GLU A 65 -16.06 2.68 -31.58
N SER A 66 -14.91 2.06 -31.82
CA SER A 66 -14.38 1.86 -33.18
C SER A 66 -15.33 1.03 -34.05
N LEU A 67 -15.95 -0.01 -33.47
CA LEU A 67 -16.93 -0.83 -34.17
C LEU A 67 -18.18 -0.02 -34.54
N ASN A 68 -18.70 0.78 -33.59
CA ASN A 68 -19.85 1.63 -33.81
C ASN A 68 -19.59 2.68 -34.89
N GLU A 69 -18.46 3.38 -34.82
CA GLU A 69 -18.05 4.36 -35.84
C GLU A 69 -17.84 3.72 -37.22
N TRP A 70 -17.21 2.54 -37.27
CA TRP A 70 -17.02 1.82 -38.52
C TRP A 70 -18.36 1.47 -39.17
N LEU A 71 -19.30 0.93 -38.38
CA LEU A 71 -20.64 0.63 -38.88
C LEU A 71 -21.31 1.91 -39.39
N LEU A 72 -21.36 2.98 -38.59
CA LEU A 72 -22.00 4.23 -39.00
C LEU A 72 -21.48 4.78 -40.33
N ARG A 73 -20.19 4.58 -40.65
CA ARG A 73 -19.60 4.95 -41.95
C ARG A 73 -20.05 4.06 -43.11
N CYS A 74 -20.48 2.84 -42.85
CA CYS A 74 -21.07 1.94 -43.84
C CYS A 74 -22.50 2.33 -44.22
N LEU A 75 -23.19 3.15 -43.41
CA LEU A 75 -24.43 3.78 -43.84
C LEU A 75 -24.07 4.93 -44.77
N LEU A 76 -24.47 4.83 -46.03
CA LEU A 76 -24.62 5.99 -46.89
C LEU A 76 -25.79 6.82 -46.36
N ILE A 77 -25.56 7.57 -45.29
CA ILE A 77 -26.51 8.56 -44.80
C ILE A 77 -26.41 9.73 -45.79
N GLU A 78 -27.21 9.70 -46.85
CA GLU A 78 -27.59 10.96 -47.48
C GLU A 78 -28.50 11.70 -46.48
N PRO A 79 -28.11 12.89 -45.99
CA PRO A 79 -28.97 13.65 -45.10
C PRO A 79 -30.30 13.91 -45.82
N GLU A 80 -31.40 13.39 -45.27
CA GLU A 80 -32.74 13.71 -45.77
C GLU A 80 -33.02 15.18 -45.39
N GLU A 81 -32.83 16.08 -46.34
CA GLU A 81 -33.25 17.48 -46.20
C GLU A 81 -34.76 17.55 -46.29
N THR A 82 -35.39 17.82 -45.15
CA THR A 82 -36.81 18.12 -45.06
C THR A 82 -37.02 19.64 -45.04
N ALA A 83 -38.26 20.11 -45.28
CA ALA A 83 -38.58 21.54 -45.22
C ALA A 83 -38.23 22.21 -43.87
N ASP A 84 -38.04 21.39 -42.82
CA ASP A 84 -37.70 21.80 -41.46
C ASP A 84 -36.22 21.63 -41.11
N GLY A 85 -35.37 21.19 -42.07
CA GLY A 85 -33.94 20.93 -41.89
C GLY A 85 -33.53 19.45 -42.03
N ILE A 86 -32.30 19.13 -41.62
CA ILE A 86 -31.77 17.75 -41.67
C ILE A 86 -32.54 16.87 -40.68
N ALA A 87 -33.16 15.80 -41.17
CA ALA A 87 -33.91 14.87 -40.33
C ALA A 87 -33.01 14.18 -39.27
N PRO A 88 -33.46 14.06 -38.00
CA PRO A 88 -32.72 13.35 -36.97
C PRO A 88 -32.61 11.84 -37.26
N PHE A 89 -31.53 11.22 -36.79
CA PHE A 89 -31.22 9.80 -37.01
C PHE A 89 -32.38 8.89 -36.56
N SER A 90 -32.97 8.18 -37.52
CA SER A 90 -34.00 7.17 -37.27
C SER A 90 -33.62 5.86 -37.96
N PRO A 91 -33.16 4.84 -37.20
CA PRO A 91 -32.75 3.54 -37.75
C PRO A 91 -33.83 2.88 -38.61
N SER A 92 -35.08 2.96 -38.17
CA SER A 92 -36.23 2.37 -38.86
C SER A 92 -36.61 3.12 -40.15
N ARG A 93 -36.38 4.44 -40.23
CA ARG A 93 -36.63 5.22 -41.46
C ARG A 93 -35.53 5.05 -42.50
N MET A 94 -34.30 4.77 -42.07
CA MET A 94 -33.14 4.65 -42.95
C MET A 94 -32.87 3.21 -43.44
N GLY A 95 -33.72 2.24 -43.11
CA GLY A 95 -33.52 0.83 -43.45
C GLY A 95 -32.23 0.25 -42.86
N ALA A 96 -31.70 0.85 -41.80
CA ALA A 96 -30.45 0.44 -41.19
C ALA A 96 -30.61 -0.97 -40.60
N PRO A 97 -29.76 -1.94 -40.96
CA PRO A 97 -29.85 -3.29 -40.41
C PRO A 97 -29.83 -3.29 -38.87
N PRO A 98 -30.52 -4.22 -38.19
CA PRO A 98 -30.64 -4.26 -36.73
C PRO A 98 -29.30 -4.21 -35.95
N ILE A 99 -28.21 -4.65 -36.59
CA ILE A 99 -26.84 -4.57 -36.05
C ILE A 99 -26.40 -3.15 -35.69
N PHE A 100 -26.93 -2.13 -36.39
CA PHE A 100 -26.61 -0.72 -36.13
C PHE A 100 -27.19 -0.24 -34.81
N VAL A 101 -28.45 -0.60 -34.54
CA VAL A 101 -29.12 -0.29 -33.27
C VAL A 101 -28.41 -1.00 -32.14
N LEU A 102 -28.08 -2.29 -32.35
CA LEU A 102 -27.36 -3.10 -31.37
C LEU A 102 -26.00 -2.49 -31.00
N CYS A 103 -25.17 -2.14 -31.99
CA CYS A 103 -23.84 -1.59 -31.76
C CYS A 103 -23.88 -0.19 -31.15
N ASN A 104 -24.84 0.64 -31.54
CA ASN A 104 -25.03 1.95 -30.92
C ASN A 104 -25.46 1.81 -29.46
N ASP A 105 -26.42 0.94 -29.16
CA ASP A 105 -26.87 0.68 -27.78
C ASP A 105 -25.73 0.12 -26.93
N TRP A 106 -24.93 -0.78 -27.49
CA TRP A 106 -23.76 -1.33 -26.82
C TRP A 106 -22.70 -0.24 -26.54
N TYR A 107 -22.46 0.67 -27.50
CA TYR A 107 -21.58 1.81 -27.30
C TYR A 107 -22.08 2.73 -26.18
N GLN A 108 -23.35 3.13 -26.20
CA GLN A 108 -23.93 3.97 -25.16
C GLN A 108 -23.85 3.31 -23.79
N ALA A 109 -24.15 2.01 -23.71
CA ALA A 109 -24.02 1.21 -22.50
C ALA A 109 -22.57 1.15 -21.98
N MET A 110 -21.57 1.13 -22.86
CA MET A 110 -20.16 1.08 -22.47
C MET A 110 -19.60 2.43 -22.02
N VAL A 111 -20.07 3.54 -22.60
CA VAL A 111 -19.62 4.90 -22.26
C VAL A 111 -20.09 5.33 -20.87
N THR A 112 -21.26 4.86 -20.42
CA THR A 112 -21.81 5.21 -19.10
C THR A 112 -21.11 4.51 -17.93
N ILE A 113 -20.44 3.38 -18.18
CA ILE A 113 -19.72 2.61 -17.16
C ILE A 113 -18.49 3.40 -16.70
N SER A 114 -18.31 3.56 -15.39
CA SER A 114 -17.16 4.25 -14.81
C SER A 114 -16.22 3.30 -14.07
N GLU A 115 -14.95 3.26 -14.48
CA GLU A 115 -13.88 2.51 -13.81
C GLU A 115 -13.31 3.22 -12.56
N LYS A 116 -13.69 4.48 -12.34
CA LYS A 116 -13.09 5.38 -11.33
C LYS A 116 -13.22 4.88 -9.90
N GLY A 117 -14.33 4.22 -9.56
CA GLY A 117 -14.52 3.67 -8.21
C GLY A 117 -13.46 2.62 -7.85
N VAL A 118 -13.12 1.75 -8.80
CA VAL A 118 -12.09 0.72 -8.64
C VAL A 118 -10.70 1.34 -8.63
N GLU A 119 -10.43 2.27 -9.56
CA GLU A 119 -9.16 3.01 -9.63
C GLU A 119 -8.86 3.71 -8.31
N ASN A 120 -9.82 4.47 -7.78
CA ASN A 120 -9.66 5.21 -6.52
C ASN A 120 -9.38 4.27 -5.35
N ALA A 121 -10.14 3.19 -5.20
CA ALA A 121 -9.94 2.22 -4.12
C ALA A 121 -8.53 1.59 -4.16
N MET A 122 -8.02 1.27 -5.36
CA MET A 122 -6.65 0.74 -5.51
C MET A 122 -5.58 1.77 -5.17
N LEU A 123 -5.74 3.02 -5.62
CA LEU A 123 -4.78 4.10 -5.37
C LEU A 123 -4.77 4.54 -3.90
N GLU A 124 -5.93 4.59 -3.24
CA GLU A 124 -6.04 4.87 -1.80
C GLU A 124 -5.35 3.79 -0.96
N PHE A 125 -5.47 2.52 -1.36
CA PHE A 125 -4.75 1.45 -0.70
C PHE A 125 -3.23 1.56 -0.93
N ALA A 126 -2.79 1.82 -2.16
CA ALA A 126 -1.38 2.06 -2.47
C ALA A 126 -0.81 3.22 -1.63
N SER A 127 -1.54 4.34 -1.51
CA SER A 127 -1.14 5.47 -0.66
C SER A 127 -1.04 5.09 0.82
N SER A 128 -1.95 4.24 1.31
CA SER A 128 -1.93 3.75 2.68
C SER A 128 -0.73 2.83 2.95
N LEU A 129 -0.33 2.02 1.97
CA LEU A 129 0.88 1.21 2.03
C LEU A 129 2.15 2.07 1.99
N HIS A 130 2.16 3.13 1.19
CA HIS A 130 3.27 4.08 1.16
C HIS A 130 3.52 4.69 2.54
N LYS A 131 2.46 5.17 3.20
CA LYS A 131 2.52 5.69 4.58
C LYS A 131 2.98 4.64 5.59
N LEU A 132 2.57 3.37 5.39
CA LEU A 132 3.05 2.26 6.22
C LEU A 132 4.55 2.02 6.01
N TRP A 133 5.01 2.08 4.76
CA TRP A 133 6.42 1.94 4.42
C TRP A 133 7.26 3.05 5.04
N GLU A 134 6.84 4.31 4.98
CA GLU A 134 7.55 5.44 5.64
C GLU A 134 7.71 5.20 7.15
N ARG A 135 6.66 4.71 7.82
CA ARG A 135 6.71 4.36 9.24
C ARG A 135 7.66 3.18 9.52
N GLN A 136 7.66 2.18 8.65
CA GLN A 136 8.57 1.03 8.74
C GLN A 136 10.04 1.46 8.54
N ASP A 137 10.31 2.37 7.60
CA ASP A 137 11.66 2.90 7.35
C ASP A 137 12.16 3.71 8.55
N GLU A 138 11.32 4.58 9.12
CA GLU A 138 11.66 5.36 10.31
C GLU A 138 11.92 4.45 11.53
N GLU A 139 11.09 3.43 11.74
CA GLU A 139 11.30 2.42 12.80
C GLU A 139 12.66 1.71 12.64
N GLN A 140 13.03 1.37 11.41
CA GLN A 140 14.29 0.73 11.09
C GLN A 140 15.50 1.66 11.32
N ARG A 141 15.36 2.97 11.03
CA ARG A 141 16.38 3.98 11.36
C ARG A 141 16.57 4.12 12.86
N GLN A 142 15.48 4.23 13.62
CA GLN A 142 15.52 4.32 15.08
C GLN A 142 16.16 3.07 15.71
N ARG A 143 15.82 1.90 15.18
CA ARG A 143 16.45 0.63 15.58
C ARG A 143 17.96 0.66 15.36
N THR A 144 18.40 1.03 14.16
CA THR A 144 19.83 1.08 13.81
C THR A 144 20.58 2.04 14.74
N LYS A 145 19.97 3.18 15.08
CA LYS A 145 20.50 4.14 16.04
C LYS A 145 20.58 3.56 17.47
N ALA A 146 19.55 2.86 17.93
CA ALA A 146 19.56 2.19 19.23
C ALA A 146 20.62 1.07 19.32
N GLU A 147 20.81 0.30 18.24
CA GLU A 147 21.85 -0.73 18.14
C GLU A 147 23.25 -0.12 18.16
N TYR A 148 23.46 0.99 17.44
CA TYR A 148 24.72 1.74 17.47
C TYR A 148 25.04 2.25 18.89
N LEU A 149 24.08 2.91 19.54
CA LEU A 149 24.26 3.41 20.91
C LEU A 149 24.50 2.28 21.92
N THR A 150 23.84 1.14 21.75
CA THR A 150 24.09 -0.04 22.58
C THR A 150 25.54 -0.51 22.43
N LYS A 151 26.04 -0.65 21.19
CA LYS A 151 27.41 -1.08 20.92
C LYS A 151 28.45 -0.09 21.43
N ASP A 152 28.21 1.22 21.29
CA ASP A 152 29.11 2.26 21.79
C ASP A 152 29.15 2.29 23.32
N PHE A 153 27.98 2.21 23.97
CA PHE A 153 27.87 2.11 25.43
C PHE A 153 28.60 0.89 25.97
N GLU A 154 28.39 -0.29 25.37
CA GLU A 154 29.10 -1.52 25.77
C GLU A 154 30.61 -1.39 25.58
N LYS A 155 31.08 -0.74 24.51
CA LYS A 155 32.51 -0.52 24.27
C LYS A 155 33.12 0.35 25.35
N ARG A 156 32.50 1.50 25.68
CA ARG A 156 32.99 2.40 26.74
C ARG A 156 32.93 1.75 28.12
N LEU A 157 31.87 1.00 28.41
CA LEU A 157 31.74 0.25 29.65
C LEU A 157 32.87 -0.80 29.81
N ARG A 158 33.26 -1.48 28.72
CA ARG A 158 34.41 -2.38 28.72
C ARG A 158 35.72 -1.64 28.98
N THR A 159 35.97 -0.52 28.32
CA THR A 159 37.18 0.30 28.54
C THR A 159 37.30 0.73 30.00
N LEU A 160 36.19 1.22 30.58
CA LEU A 160 36.16 1.66 31.98
C LEU A 160 36.44 0.53 32.98
N ARG A 161 35.90 -0.67 32.74
CA ARG A 161 36.19 -1.83 33.58
C ARG A 161 37.67 -2.21 33.56
N MET A 162 38.30 -2.13 32.38
CA MET A 162 39.73 -2.42 32.23
C MET A 162 40.59 -1.37 32.96
N GLU A 163 40.23 -0.10 32.86
CA GLU A 163 40.97 0.99 33.51
C GLU A 163 40.83 0.95 35.04
N ARG A 164 39.62 0.67 35.54
CA ARG A 164 39.39 0.47 36.99
C ARG A 164 40.23 -0.68 37.53
N GLY A 165 40.28 -1.82 36.83
CA GLY A 165 41.10 -2.96 37.22
C GLY A 165 42.61 -2.65 37.22
N ARG A 166 43.08 -1.79 36.31
CA ARG A 166 44.49 -1.31 36.31
C ARG A 166 44.79 -0.44 37.53
N ILE A 167 43.95 0.53 37.83
CA ILE A 167 44.13 1.44 38.96
C ILE A 167 44.09 0.67 40.30
N GLU A 168 43.18 -0.30 40.44
CA GLU A 168 43.14 -1.18 41.61
C GLU A 168 44.43 -2.01 41.75
N HIS A 169 45.00 -2.48 40.64
CA HIS A 169 46.27 -3.22 40.65
C HIS A 169 47.47 -2.33 41.02
N GLU A 170 47.52 -1.10 40.50
CA GLU A 170 48.56 -0.12 40.81
C GLU A 170 48.50 0.37 42.27
N GLN A 171 47.30 0.62 42.81
CA GLN A 171 47.12 0.99 44.21
C GLN A 171 47.52 -0.15 45.17
N ASN A 172 47.19 -1.39 44.84
CA ASN A 172 47.60 -2.55 45.64
C ASN A 172 49.13 -2.76 45.59
N ALA A 173 49.79 -2.48 44.46
CA ALA A 173 51.24 -2.57 44.33
C ALA A 173 52.01 -1.44 45.07
N LEU A 174 51.40 -0.26 45.23
CA LEU A 174 51.99 0.88 45.96
C LEU A 174 51.77 0.78 47.49
N SER A 175 50.70 0.13 47.94
CA SER A 175 50.42 -0.04 49.38
C SER A 175 51.41 -0.97 50.10
N ASP A 176 52.10 -1.84 49.35
CA ASP A 176 53.11 -2.74 49.92
C ASP A 176 54.46 -2.03 50.22
N LYS A 177 54.61 -0.72 49.90
CA LYS A 177 55.92 -0.04 49.90
C LYS A 177 56.11 1.22 50.77
N SER A 178 55.20 1.56 51.71
CA SER A 178 55.46 2.38 52.93
C SER A 178 54.34 3.37 53.27
N MET A 179 54.12 3.53 54.57
CA MET A 179 53.43 4.65 55.21
C MET A 179 54.11 5.99 54.91
N SER A 180 53.36 6.99 54.44
CA SER A 180 53.54 8.43 54.73
C SER A 180 52.35 9.23 54.19
N LYS A 181 52.11 10.41 54.79
CA LYS A 181 50.81 11.09 54.91
C LYS A 181 50.72 12.35 54.03
N ALA A 182 49.65 12.44 53.20
CA ALA A 182 48.94 13.64 52.66
C ALA A 182 49.74 14.64 51.75
N PRO A 183 49.12 15.38 50.78
CA PRO A 183 47.88 16.16 50.95
C PRO A 183 46.75 15.84 49.96
N SER A 184 45.54 16.09 50.48
CA SER A 184 44.25 16.04 49.81
C SER A 184 44.18 17.01 48.63
N GLY A 185 44.32 16.48 47.40
CA GLY A 185 44.05 17.20 46.16
C GLY A 185 42.56 17.10 45.83
N ASN A 186 41.86 18.22 45.94
CA ASN A 186 40.42 18.35 45.68
C ASN A 186 40.12 18.45 44.17
N GLY A 187 40.69 17.54 43.37
CA GLY A 187 40.51 17.47 41.92
C GLY A 187 39.66 16.26 41.55
N VAL A 188 38.58 16.48 40.79
CA VAL A 188 37.71 15.42 40.25
C VAL A 188 38.58 14.35 39.57
N SER A 189 38.38 13.09 39.94
CA SER A 189 39.14 11.97 39.36
C SER A 189 38.76 11.81 37.88
N PRO A 190 39.70 11.52 36.96
CA PRO A 190 39.37 11.15 35.57
C PRO A 190 38.37 9.98 35.47
N LEU A 191 38.26 9.15 36.51
CA LEU A 191 37.26 8.10 36.63
C LEU A 191 35.84 8.64 36.89
N ASP A 192 35.70 9.74 37.62
CA ASP A 192 34.41 10.37 37.94
C ASP A 192 33.82 11.02 36.68
N ASP A 193 34.64 11.74 35.90
CA ASP A 193 34.21 12.34 34.62
C ASP A 193 33.73 11.28 33.62
N LEU A 194 34.45 10.16 33.54
CA LEU A 194 34.13 9.04 32.66
C LEU A 194 32.87 8.28 33.13
N GLN A 195 32.59 8.29 34.44
CA GLN A 195 31.37 7.73 35.01
C GLN A 195 30.14 8.61 34.72
N VAL A 196 30.28 9.93 34.78
CA VAL A 196 29.21 10.89 34.38
C VAL A 196 28.87 10.73 32.89
N ASP A 197 29.88 10.57 32.02
CA ASP A 197 29.66 10.34 30.59
C ASP A 197 28.91 9.01 30.31
N LEU A 198 29.25 7.93 31.05
CA LEU A 198 28.49 6.67 30.96
C LEU A 198 27.03 6.81 31.40
N ASP A 199 26.77 7.53 32.49
CA ASP A 199 25.40 7.72 32.98
C ASP A 199 24.57 8.54 31.99
N SER A 200 25.18 9.56 31.38
CA SER A 200 24.60 10.33 30.28
C SER A 200 24.28 9.44 29.06
N MET A 201 25.22 8.59 28.66
CA MET A 201 25.02 7.64 27.55
C MET A 201 23.97 6.58 27.84
N ARG A 202 23.92 6.05 29.07
CA ARG A 202 22.90 5.12 29.52
C ARG A 202 21.52 5.77 29.40
N LYS A 203 21.37 7.00 29.91
CA LYS A 203 20.12 7.74 29.81
C LYS A 203 19.67 7.90 28.35
N LYS A 204 20.59 8.33 27.48
CA LYS A 204 20.33 8.47 26.04
C LYS A 204 19.95 7.15 25.37
N LEU A 205 20.58 6.04 25.75
CA LEU A 205 20.25 4.72 25.23
C LEU A 205 18.83 4.28 25.63
N GLU A 206 18.44 4.51 26.88
CA GLU A 206 17.09 4.16 27.36
C GLU A 206 16.01 5.00 26.67
N GLU A 207 16.24 6.31 26.52
CA GLU A 207 15.34 7.19 25.74
C GLU A 207 15.22 6.72 24.28
N GLU A 208 16.33 6.29 23.68
CA GLU A 208 16.34 5.85 22.28
C GLU A 208 15.63 4.50 22.10
N ARG A 209 15.82 3.56 23.04
CA ARG A 209 15.08 2.29 23.09
C ARG A 209 13.60 2.47 23.35
N GLY A 210 13.22 3.45 24.19
CA GLY A 210 11.83 3.82 24.42
C GLY A 210 11.13 4.23 23.11
N ARG A 211 11.72 5.18 22.38
CA ARG A 211 11.19 5.65 21.09
C ARG A 211 11.11 4.52 20.05
N HIS A 212 12.14 3.68 19.96
CA HIS A 212 12.15 2.53 19.07
C HIS A 212 10.99 1.56 19.37
N LYS A 213 10.75 1.26 20.65
CA LYS A 213 9.65 0.39 21.09
C LYS A 213 8.27 0.95 20.74
N GLU A 214 8.09 2.27 20.90
CA GLU A 214 6.85 2.95 20.53
C GLU A 214 6.62 2.92 19.02
N ALA A 215 7.65 3.23 18.22
CA ALA A 215 7.58 3.15 16.75
C ALA A 215 7.25 1.72 16.27
N ALA A 216 7.89 0.71 16.86
CA ALA A 216 7.62 -0.70 16.55
C ALA A 216 6.15 -1.08 16.81
N LYS A 217 5.57 -0.60 17.92
CA LYS A 217 4.16 -0.82 18.24
C LYS A 217 3.24 -0.15 17.21
N LEU A 218 3.50 1.11 16.88
CA LEU A 218 2.70 1.86 15.89
C LEU A 218 2.74 1.21 14.50
N VAL A 219 3.91 0.72 14.07
CA VAL A 219 4.07 -0.01 12.80
C VAL A 219 3.30 -1.33 12.83
N HIS A 220 3.41 -2.10 13.91
CA HIS A 220 2.70 -3.36 14.05
C HIS A 220 1.18 -3.16 14.01
N ASP A 221 0.68 -2.18 14.76
CA ASP A 221 -0.76 -1.89 14.82
C ASP A 221 -1.27 -1.45 13.44
N ALA A 222 -0.53 -0.57 12.75
CA ALA A 222 -0.86 -0.14 11.38
C ALA A 222 -0.82 -1.29 10.36
N ALA A 223 0.15 -2.19 10.45
CA ALA A 223 0.28 -3.33 9.53
C ALA A 223 -0.78 -4.41 9.77
N SER A 224 -1.22 -4.60 11.01
CA SER A 224 -2.10 -5.72 11.39
C SER A 224 -3.48 -5.70 10.71
N GLY A 225 -3.96 -4.52 10.32
CA GLY A 225 -5.25 -4.33 9.66
C GLY A 225 -5.18 -3.72 8.25
N SER A 226 -3.98 -3.35 7.77
CA SER A 226 -3.83 -2.61 6.51
C SER A 226 -4.37 -3.38 5.30
N LEU A 227 -4.16 -4.70 5.27
CA LEU A 227 -4.58 -5.54 4.15
C LEU A 227 -6.11 -5.62 4.05
N GLN A 228 -6.81 -5.82 5.16
CA GLN A 228 -8.27 -5.88 5.16
C GLN A 228 -8.87 -4.50 4.87
N ALA A 229 -8.36 -3.46 5.53
CA ALA A 229 -8.81 -2.09 5.33
C ALA A 229 -8.63 -1.63 3.88
N GLY A 230 -7.58 -2.08 3.19
CA GLY A 230 -7.31 -1.76 1.81
C GLY A 230 -8.01 -2.63 0.77
N LEU A 231 -8.07 -3.94 0.98
CA LEU A 231 -8.66 -4.86 -0.02
C LEU A 231 -10.19 -4.84 -0.03
N VAL A 232 -10.85 -4.66 1.13
CA VAL A 232 -12.31 -4.68 1.21
C VAL A 232 -12.96 -3.65 0.27
N PRO A 233 -12.57 -2.36 0.28
CA PRO A 233 -13.09 -1.37 -0.67
C PRO A 233 -12.83 -1.73 -2.13
N ILE A 234 -11.67 -2.32 -2.45
CA ILE A 234 -11.33 -2.70 -3.83
C ILE A 234 -12.28 -3.78 -4.35
N PHE A 235 -12.51 -4.84 -3.57
CA PHE A 235 -13.38 -5.93 -4.02
C PHE A 235 -14.87 -5.55 -4.01
N GLU A 236 -15.28 -4.65 -3.12
CA GLU A 236 -16.60 -4.02 -3.20
C GLU A 236 -16.76 -3.23 -4.50
N ALA A 237 -15.79 -2.35 -4.80
CA ALA A 237 -15.80 -1.55 -6.03
C ALA A 237 -15.78 -2.43 -7.29
N LEU A 238 -14.98 -3.50 -7.33
CA LEU A 238 -14.94 -4.46 -8.43
C LEU A 238 -16.29 -5.18 -8.61
N GLY A 239 -16.94 -5.55 -7.52
CA GLY A 239 -18.28 -6.13 -7.52
C GLY A 239 -19.31 -5.17 -8.10
N ASN A 240 -19.31 -3.92 -7.64
CA ASN A 240 -20.23 -2.87 -8.13
C ASN A 240 -20.00 -2.57 -9.60
N PHE A 241 -18.75 -2.32 -10.01
CA PHE A 241 -18.36 -2.13 -11.41
C PHE A 241 -18.85 -3.29 -12.29
N THR A 242 -18.58 -4.53 -11.89
CA THR A 242 -18.97 -5.69 -12.70
C THR A 242 -20.48 -5.88 -12.77
N SER A 243 -21.21 -5.52 -11.71
CA SER A 243 -22.66 -5.51 -11.68
C SER A 243 -23.24 -4.46 -12.63
N GLU A 244 -22.69 -3.23 -12.62
CA GLU A 244 -23.08 -2.17 -13.56
C GLU A 244 -22.83 -2.58 -15.00
N VAL A 245 -21.64 -3.12 -15.29
CA VAL A 245 -21.29 -3.61 -16.63
C VAL A 245 -22.26 -4.71 -17.06
N LEU A 246 -22.59 -5.65 -16.17
CA LEU A 246 -23.53 -6.72 -16.48
C LEU A 246 -24.92 -6.17 -16.84
N LYS A 247 -25.45 -5.23 -16.04
CA LYS A 247 -26.75 -4.59 -16.30
C LYS A 247 -26.73 -3.86 -17.64
N ALA A 248 -25.69 -3.08 -17.89
CA ALA A 248 -25.50 -2.35 -19.14
C ALA A 248 -25.53 -3.29 -20.36
N HIS A 249 -24.93 -4.49 -20.26
CA HIS A 249 -24.98 -5.50 -21.33
C HIS A 249 -26.34 -6.21 -21.45
N GLU A 250 -27.11 -6.33 -20.37
CA GLU A 250 -28.47 -6.92 -20.39
C GLU A 250 -29.52 -5.96 -20.97
N GLU A 251 -29.27 -4.65 -20.87
CA GLU A 251 -30.13 -3.60 -21.45
C GLU A 251 -29.93 -3.40 -22.96
N VAL A 252 -28.82 -3.91 -23.52
CA VAL A 252 -28.58 -3.89 -24.97
C VAL A 252 -29.66 -4.70 -25.68
N ARG A 253 -30.43 -4.04 -26.55
CA ARG A 253 -31.56 -4.64 -27.26
C ARG A 253 -31.06 -5.65 -28.29
N LEU A 254 -31.29 -6.93 -28.04
CA LEU A 254 -31.21 -7.96 -29.05
C LEU A 254 -32.56 -8.04 -29.76
N GLU A 255 -32.63 -7.64 -31.03
CA GLU A 255 -33.79 -8.00 -31.86
C GLU A 255 -33.80 -9.52 -32.03
N THR A 256 -34.51 -10.22 -31.15
CA THR A 256 -34.95 -11.58 -31.46
C THR A 256 -35.92 -11.47 -32.62
N ALA A 257 -35.57 -12.07 -33.76
CA ALA A 257 -36.48 -12.33 -34.86
C ALA A 257 -37.72 -13.08 -34.31
N ARG A 258 -38.74 -12.33 -33.93
CA ARG A 258 -40.09 -12.83 -33.68
C ARG A 258 -40.96 -12.24 -34.77
N GLY A 259 -41.36 -13.10 -35.70
CA GLY A 259 -42.31 -12.78 -36.76
C GLY A 259 -41.89 -13.36 -38.09
N SER A 260 -42.02 -14.68 -38.23
CA SER A 260 -42.34 -15.30 -39.52
C SER A 260 -43.77 -14.92 -39.93
#